data_AF-A0A7S3BKX3-F1
#
_entry.id   AF-A0A7S3BKX3-F1
#
_cell.length_a   1.000
_cell.length_b   1.000
_cell.length_c   1.000
_cell.angle_alpha   90.00
_cell.angle_beta   90.00
_cell.angle_gamma   90.00
#
_symmetry.space_group_name_H-M   'P 1'
#
loop_
_entity.id
_entity.type
_entity.pdbx_description
1 polymer ?
#
loop_
_entity_poly.entity_id
_entity_poly.type
_entity_poly.pdbx_seq_one_letter_code
_entity_poly.pdbx_strand_id
1 'polypeptide(L)'
;EGLSRHHRPMLAVTLNNLACYFRRRGQPKTALGLLLRALDLESRCKAPHKPADTHLNTCVVWSQLGKHHEAMHHAKLSLSLLRGELGIEGPIGAFARGG
;
A
#
# COMPACT_ATOMS: atom_id res chain seq x y z
N GLU A 1 1.99 -11.39 -27.05
CA GLU A 1 1.55 -11.42 -25.64
C GLU A 1 1.69 -10.05 -24.93
N GLY A 2 1.16 -8.97 -25.53
CA GLY A 2 1.35 -7.59 -25.03
C GLY A 2 0.28 -7.09 -24.05
N LEU A 3 -0.92 -7.66 -24.07
CA LEU A 3 -2.06 -7.18 -23.26
C LEU A 3 -1.86 -7.34 -21.75
N SER A 4 -1.15 -8.39 -21.31
CA SER A 4 -1.03 -8.73 -19.88
C SER A 4 -0.12 -7.78 -19.10
N ARG A 5 0.69 -6.94 -19.75
CA ARG A 5 1.62 -6.04 -19.05
C ARG A 5 0.94 -4.76 -18.59
N HIS A 6 0.02 -4.22 -19.38
CA HIS A 6 -0.70 -2.98 -19.08
C HIS A 6 -1.88 -3.17 -18.12
N HIS A 7 -2.46 -4.38 -18.05
CA HIS A 7 -3.58 -4.64 -17.14
C HIS A 7 -3.14 -4.88 -15.69
N ARG A 8 -1.87 -5.23 -15.43
CA ARG A 8 -1.40 -5.53 -14.07
C ARG A 8 -1.48 -4.34 -13.11
N PRO A 9 -1.07 -3.11 -13.48
CA PRO A 9 -1.26 -1.94 -12.63
C PRO A 9 -2.75 -1.65 -12.34
N MET A 10 -3.62 -1.75 -13.34
CA MET A 10 -5.06 -1.53 -13.13
C MET A 10 -5.71 -2.63 -12.27
N LEU A 11 -5.25 -3.87 -12.41
CA LEU A 11 -5.70 -4.97 -11.56
C LEU A 11 -5.31 -4.74 -10.10
N ALA A 12 -4.09 -4.28 -9.82
CA ALA A 12 -3.66 -3.94 -8.46
C ALA A 12 -4.52 -2.84 -7.83
N VAL A 13 -4.80 -1.76 -8.59
CA VAL A 13 -5.69 -0.68 -8.15
C VAL A 13 -7.10 -1.20 -7.85
N THR A 14 -7.62 -2.09 -8.72
CA THR A 14 -8.95 -2.69 -8.54
C THR A 14 -9.01 -3.55 -7.26
N LEU A 15 -7.98 -4.36 -7.02
CA LEU A 15 -7.87 -5.17 -5.80
C LEU A 15 -7.78 -4.30 -4.53
N ASN A 16 -7.01 -3.21 -4.58
CA ASN A 16 -6.90 -2.25 -3.47
C ASN A 16 -8.27 -1.61 -3.13
N ASN A 17 -9.04 -1.23 -4.16
CA ASN A 17 -10.39 -0.68 -3.97
C ASN A 17 -11.36 -1.72 -3.42
N LEU A 18 -11.29 -2.96 -3.90
CA LEU A 18 -12.11 -4.06 -3.39
C LEU A 18 -11.76 -4.38 -1.93
N ALA A 19 -10.48 -4.29 -1.56
CA ALA A 19 -10.05 -4.45 -0.17
C ALA A 19 -10.68 -3.38 0.73
N CYS A 20 -10.73 -2.12 0.29
CA CYS A 20 -11.39 -1.04 1.03
C CYS A 20 -12.88 -1.33 1.25
N TYR A 21 -13.56 -1.87 0.24
CA TYR A 21 -14.95 -2.30 0.37
C TYR A 21 -15.12 -3.40 1.43
N PHE A 22 -14.34 -4.48 1.36
CA PHE A 22 -14.41 -5.57 2.34
C PHE A 22 -14.02 -5.13 3.76
N ARG A 23 -13.06 -4.22 3.89
CA ARG A 23 -12.71 -3.61 5.17
C ARG A 23 -13.91 -2.90 5.80
N ARG A 24 -14.61 -2.06 5.03
CA ARG A 24 -15.82 -1.36 5.50
C ARG A 24 -16.98 -2.31 5.84
N ARG A 25 -17.01 -3.50 5.25
CA ARG A 25 -17.99 -4.57 5.56
C ARG A 25 -17.63 -5.39 6.80
N GLY A 26 -16.58 -5.03 7.54
CA GLY A 26 -16.13 -5.79 8.71
C GLY A 26 -15.41 -7.09 8.35
N GLN A 27 -14.83 -7.19 7.14
CA GLN A 27 -14.10 -8.36 6.66
C GLN A 27 -12.60 -8.04 6.47
N PRO A 28 -11.85 -7.69 7.54
CA PRO A 28 -10.47 -7.25 7.44
C PRO A 28 -9.51 -8.34 6.93
N LYS A 29 -9.76 -9.63 7.21
CA LYS A 29 -8.93 -10.73 6.70
C LYS A 29 -9.03 -10.87 5.16
N THR A 30 -10.23 -10.72 4.62
CA THR A 30 -10.45 -10.72 3.15
C THR A 30 -9.79 -9.50 2.52
N ALA A 31 -9.95 -8.33 3.14
CA ALA A 31 -9.29 -7.10 2.69
C ALA A 31 -7.76 -7.27 2.64
N LEU A 32 -7.17 -7.88 3.67
CA LEU A 32 -5.74 -8.14 3.73
C LEU A 32 -5.28 -9.04 2.58
N GLY A 33 -5.98 -10.15 2.31
CA GLY A 33 -5.62 -11.04 1.20
C GLY A 33 -5.63 -10.34 -0.16
N LEU A 34 -6.58 -9.44 -0.38
CA LEU A 34 -6.65 -8.62 -1.60
C LEU A 34 -5.49 -7.62 -1.70
N LEU A 35 -5.14 -6.97 -0.59
CA LEU A 35 -4.03 -6.02 -0.52
C LEU A 35 -2.69 -6.69 -0.77
N LEU A 36 -2.43 -7.85 -0.17
CA LEU A 36 -1.20 -8.61 -0.40
C LEU A 36 -1.06 -9.04 -1.86
N ARG A 37 -2.18 -9.39 -2.51
CA ARG A 37 -2.18 -9.70 -3.94
C ARG A 37 -1.96 -8.47 -4.82
N ALA A 38 -2.49 -7.31 -4.43
CA ALA A 38 -2.20 -6.04 -5.10
C ALA A 38 -0.70 -5.70 -5.00
N LEU A 39 -0.08 -5.86 -3.82
CA LEU A 39 1.35 -5.63 -3.61
C LEU A 39 2.23 -6.60 -4.43
N ASP A 40 1.88 -7.89 -4.50
CA ASP A 40 2.60 -8.86 -5.36
C ASP A 40 2.55 -8.42 -6.84
N LEU A 41 1.39 -7.97 -7.33
CA LEU A 41 1.26 -7.45 -8.69
C LEU A 41 2.12 -6.20 -8.91
N GLU A 42 2.09 -5.26 -7.97
CA GLU A 42 2.87 -4.02 -8.04
C GLU A 42 4.38 -4.30 -8.03
N SER A 43 4.85 -5.24 -7.19
CA SER A 43 6.27 -5.63 -7.12
C SER A 43 6.81 -6.23 -8.43
N ARG A 44 5.93 -6.83 -9.25
CA ARG A 44 6.28 -7.45 -10.55
C ARG A 44 6.08 -6.48 -11.72
N CYS A 45 5.68 -5.23 -11.46
CA CYS A 45 5.48 -4.20 -12.47
C CYS A 45 6.68 -3.26 -12.52
N LYS A 46 7.18 -2.98 -13.73
CA LYS A 46 8.23 -1.96 -13.94
C LYS A 46 7.74 -0.53 -13.65
N ALA A 47 6.43 -0.31 -13.80
CA ALA A 47 5.76 0.97 -13.54
C ALA A 47 4.45 0.70 -12.78
N PRO A 48 4.51 0.49 -11.45
CA PRO A 48 3.31 0.39 -10.62
C PRO A 48 2.60 1.74 -10.54
N HIS A 49 1.27 1.75 -10.35
CA HIS A 49 0.50 2.99 -10.43
C HIS A 49 0.51 3.78 -9.11
N LYS A 50 0.21 3.14 -7.97
CA LYS A 50 0.14 3.78 -6.65
C LYS A 50 0.50 2.81 -5.51
N PRO A 51 1.73 2.28 -5.47
CA PRO A 51 2.11 1.31 -4.45
C PRO A 51 2.08 1.89 -3.03
N ALA A 52 2.31 3.21 -2.87
CA ALA A 52 2.21 3.89 -1.58
C ALA A 52 0.82 3.76 -0.94
N ASP A 53 -0.24 3.91 -1.73
CA ASP A 53 -1.64 3.79 -1.27
C ASP A 53 -1.96 2.36 -0.83
N THR A 54 -1.49 1.37 -1.59
CA THR A 54 -1.69 -0.05 -1.26
C THR A 54 -1.01 -0.40 0.07
N HIS A 55 0.22 0.07 0.30
CA HIS A 55 0.90 -0.07 1.59
C HIS A 55 0.14 0.61 2.73
N LEU A 56 -0.37 1.83 2.54
CA LEU A 56 -1.14 2.53 3.56
C LEU A 56 -2.42 1.77 3.95
N ASN A 57 -3.17 1.28 2.97
CA ASN A 57 -4.36 0.47 3.23
C ASN A 57 -4.03 -0.83 3.96
N THR A 58 -2.89 -1.45 3.62
CA THR A 58 -2.39 -2.64 4.32
C THR A 58 -2.04 -2.35 5.78
N CYS A 59 -1.42 -1.20 6.05
CA CYS A 59 -1.18 -0.72 7.41
C CYS A 59 -2.48 -0.63 8.22
N VAL A 60 -3.51 0.02 7.66
CA VAL A 60 -4.79 0.18 8.37
C VAL A 60 -5.43 -1.17 8.68
N VAL A 61 -5.42 -2.10 7.73
CA VAL A 61 -6.01 -3.44 7.94
C VAL A 61 -5.24 -4.24 8.99
N TRP A 62 -3.90 -4.21 8.98
CA TRP A 62 -3.10 -4.85 10.03
C TRP A 62 -3.37 -4.24 11.42
N SER A 63 -3.51 -2.92 11.51
CA SER A 63 -3.85 -2.25 12.76
C SER A 63 -5.24 -2.67 13.28
N GLN A 64 -6.23 -2.82 12.39
CA GLN A 64 -7.57 -3.34 12.75
C GLN A 64 -7.53 -4.79 13.25
N LEU A 65 -6.55 -5.57 12.83
CA LEU A 65 -6.32 -6.95 13.29
C LEU A 65 -5.46 -7.03 14.57
N GLY A 66 -5.09 -5.90 15.17
CA GLY A 66 -4.20 -5.84 16.35
C GLY A 66 -2.73 -6.13 16.06
N LYS A 67 -2.33 -6.13 14.79
CA LYS A 67 -0.97 -6.45 14.31
C LYS A 67 -0.20 -5.16 14.05
N HIS A 68 0.16 -4.47 15.13
CA HIS A 68 0.72 -3.13 15.07
C HIS A 68 2.16 -3.09 14.51
N HIS A 69 2.94 -4.16 14.68
CA HIS A 69 4.30 -4.24 14.14
C HIS A 69 4.27 -4.25 12.60
N GLU A 70 3.42 -5.10 12.03
CA GLU A 70 3.17 -5.21 10.60
C GLU A 70 2.56 -3.91 10.05
N ALA A 71 1.63 -3.31 10.79
CA ALA A 71 1.07 -2.01 10.42
C ALA A 71 2.16 -0.94 10.30
N MET A 72 3.03 -0.82 11.30
CA MET A 72 4.15 0.13 11.31
C MET A 72 5.11 -0.11 10.14
N HIS A 73 5.40 -1.37 9.82
CA HIS A 73 6.24 -1.71 8.67
C HIS A 73 5.63 -1.17 7.36
N HIS A 74 4.34 -1.43 7.12
CA HIS A 74 3.66 -0.93 5.92
C HIS A 74 3.53 0.60 5.89
N ALA A 75 3.35 1.26 7.03
CA ALA A 75 3.33 2.72 7.11
C ALA A 75 4.67 3.34 6.68
N LYS A 76 5.79 2.77 7.13
CA LYS A 76 7.14 3.23 6.75
C LYS A 76 7.40 3.05 5.26
N LEU A 77 6.97 1.93 4.67
CA LEU A 77 7.09 1.69 3.24
C LEU A 77 6.26 2.68 2.42
N SER A 78 5.00 2.90 2.81
CA SER A 78 4.12 3.89 2.16
C SER A 78 4.75 5.29 2.16
N LEU A 79 5.27 5.72 3.32
CA LEU A 79 5.95 7.00 3.45
C LEU A 79 7.20 7.08 2.57
N SER A 80 8.03 6.02 2.54
CA SER A 80 9.25 5.99 1.72
C SER A 80 8.93 6.11 0.24
N LEU A 81 7.88 5.43 -0.24
CA LEU A 81 7.45 5.49 -1.64
C LEU A 81 6.94 6.88 -2.01
N LEU A 82 6.03 7.43 -1.21
CA LEU A 82 5.47 8.76 -1.46
C LEU A 82 6.53 9.85 -1.48
N ARG A 83 7.55 9.73 -0.62
CA ARG A 83 8.69 10.66 -0.61
C ARG A 83 9.56 10.54 -1.86
N GLY A 84 9.77 9.33 -2.36
CA GLY A 84 10.44 9.11 -3.64
C GLY A 84 9.67 9.73 -4.80
N GLU A 85 8.34 9.61 -4.81
CA GLU A 85 7.46 10.25 -5.81
C GLU A 85 7.50 11.77 -5.75
N LEU A 86 7.61 12.36 -4.55
CA LEU A 86 7.64 13.80 -4.33
C LEU A 86 9.05 14.41 -4.40
N GLY A 87 10.11 13.60 -4.54
CA GLY A 87 11.50 14.07 -4.51
C GLY A 87 11.96 14.62 -3.15
N ILE A 88 11.32 14.22 -2.05
CA ILE A 88 11.64 14.70 -0.69
C ILE A 88 12.65 13.77 -0.03
N GLU A 89 13.94 14.10 -0.11
CA GLU A 89 15.03 13.33 0.53
C GLU A 89 15.27 13.73 2.00
N GLY A 90 15.73 12.79 2.85
CA GLY A 90 16.02 13.03 4.29
C GLY A 90 15.50 11.94 5.26
N PRO A 91 15.88 11.95 6.55
CA PRO A 91 15.44 10.95 7.53
C PRO A 91 13.97 11.13 7.95
N ILE A 92 13.32 10.03 8.36
CA ILE A 92 11.87 9.96 8.74
C ILE A 92 11.52 10.80 10.00
N GLY A 93 12.48 11.49 10.63
CA GLY A 93 12.29 12.26 11.86
C GLY A 93 12.51 13.78 11.77
N ALA A 94 12.71 14.34 10.58
CA ALA A 94 13.09 15.76 10.45
C ALA A 94 11.97 16.78 10.77
N PHE A 95 10.73 16.34 11.01
CA PHE A 95 9.59 17.22 11.34
C PHE A 95 9.47 17.61 12.82
N ALA A 96 10.44 17.28 13.68
CA ALA A 96 10.36 17.53 15.12
C ALA A 96 11.26 18.68 15.63
N ARG A 97 11.55 19.71 14.82
CA ARG A 97 12.16 20.95 15.34
C ARG A 97 11.51 22.20 14.74
N GLY A 98 10.63 22.77 15.53
CA GLY A 98 10.03 24.10 15.36
C GLY A 98 9.31 24.44 16.66
N GLY A 99 10.09 24.56 17.74
CA GLY A 99 9.70 25.19 18.99
C GLY A 99 10.46 26.51 19.13
#